data_AF-A0A4P7C3E2-F1
#
_entry.id   AF-A0A4P7C3E2-F1
#
_cell.length_a   1.000
_cell.length_b   1.000
_cell.length_c   1.000
_cell.angle_alpha   90.00
_cell.angle_beta   90.00
_cell.angle_gamma   90.00
#
_symmetry.space_group_name_H-M   'P 1'
#
loop_
_entity.id
_entity.type
_entity.pdbx_description
1 polymer ?
#
loop_
_entity_poly.entity_id
_entity_poly.type
_entity_poly.pdbx_seq_one_letter_code
_entity_poly.pdbx_strand_id
1 'polypeptide(L)' 'MSKLPSITGKKLIVVVEEYPDYPKGPCALLLQKDRSGQPVHVVWGIPKGYGKPAVLVTAYRPDPERWDESFLQRQ' A
#
# COMPACT_ATOMS: atom_id res chain seq x y z
N MET A 1 -10.70 -21.97 -29.07
CA MET A 1 -11.32 -21.11 -28.04
C MET A 1 -10.37 -20.99 -26.86
N SER A 2 -9.53 -19.95 -26.86
CA SER A 2 -8.64 -19.65 -25.73
C SER A 2 -9.46 -19.05 -24.59
N LYS A 3 -9.59 -19.80 -23.50
CA LYS A 3 -10.26 -19.34 -22.28
C LYS A 3 -9.43 -18.20 -21.70
N LEU A 4 -9.93 -16.97 -21.78
CA LEU A 4 -9.37 -15.83 -21.05
C LEU A 4 -9.42 -16.18 -19.55
N PRO A 5 -8.35 -15.93 -18.78
CA PRO A 5 -8.36 -16.20 -17.35
C PRO A 5 -9.46 -15.35 -16.68
N SER A 6 -10.31 -16.02 -15.91
CA SER A 6 -11.32 -15.39 -15.05
C SER A 6 -10.61 -14.47 -14.06
N ILE A 7 -10.80 -13.16 -14.19
CA ILE A 7 -10.27 -12.17 -13.26
C ILE A 7 -11.25 -12.11 -12.08
N THR A 8 -11.17 -13.09 -11.18
CA THR A 8 -11.77 -12.96 -9.85
C THR A 8 -10.88 -12.01 -9.06
N GLY A 9 -11.20 -10.71 -9.08
CA GLY A 9 -10.38 -9.65 -8.52
C GLY A 9 -10.18 -9.78 -7.01
N LYS A 10 -9.15 -10.51 -6.57
CA LYS A 10 -8.61 -10.37 -5.22
C LYS A 10 -8.11 -8.93 -5.08
N LYS A 11 -8.64 -8.16 -4.12
CA LYS A 11 -8.14 -6.82 -3.83
C LYS A 11 -6.68 -6.95 -3.37
N LEU A 12 -5.74 -6.62 -4.26
CA LEU A 12 -4.30 -6.81 -4.04
C LEU A 12 -3.70 -5.75 -3.11
N ILE A 13 -4.42 -4.64 -2.90
CA ILE A 13 -3.93 -3.43 -2.25
C ILE A 13 -5.07 -2.83 -1.42
N VAL A 14 -4.80 -2.49 -0.16
CA VAL A 14 -5.71 -1.81 0.76
C VAL A 14 -5.04 -0.51 1.23
N VAL A 15 -5.78 0.60 1.23
CA VAL A 15 -5.32 1.86 1.84
C VAL A 15 -5.44 1.72 3.36
N VAL A 16 -4.36 1.95 4.07
CA VAL A 16 -4.29 1.89 5.54
C VAL A 16 -4.50 3.29 6.11
N GLU A 17 -3.70 4.25 5.64
CA GLU A 17 -3.75 5.66 6.05
C GLU A 17 -3.46 6.57 4.86
N GLU A 18 -4.11 7.74 4.81
CA GLU A 18 -3.88 8.79 3.83
C GLU A 18 -3.38 10.05 4.52
N TYR A 19 -2.40 10.72 3.89
CA TYR A 19 -1.85 11.99 4.35
C TYR A 19 -1.85 12.98 3.18
N PRO A 20 -3.02 13.51 2.78
CA PRO A 20 -3.13 14.40 1.62
C PRO A 20 -2.34 15.71 1.81
N ASP A 21 -2.26 16.18 3.05
CA ASP A 21 -1.64 17.47 3.39
C ASP A 21 -0.22 17.33 3.97
N TYR A 22 0.44 16.18 3.78
CA TYR A 22 1.78 15.96 4.31
C TYR A 22 2.76 17.01 3.77
N PRO A 23 3.62 17.65 4.60
CA PRO A 23 4.42 18.80 4.16
C PRO A 23 5.36 18.56 2.97
N LYS A 24 5.72 17.29 2.69
CA LYS A 24 6.57 16.89 1.55
C LYS A 24 5.78 16.48 0.30
N GLY A 25 4.45 16.62 0.32
CA GLY A 25 3.51 16.22 -0.72
C GLY A 25 2.64 15.03 -0.26
N PRO A 26 1.47 14.83 -0.90
CA PRO A 26 0.50 13.82 -0.49
C PRO A 26 1.13 12.42 -0.54
N CYS A 27 0.84 11.62 0.47
CA CYS A 27 1.26 10.22 0.52
C CYS A 27 0.20 9.34 1.17
N ALA A 28 0.33 8.02 0.96
CA ALA A 28 -0.54 7.03 1.57
C ALA A 28 0.25 5.80 1.97
N LEU A 29 -0.10 5.24 3.14
CA LEU A 29 0.32 3.92 3.57
C LEU A 29 -0.65 2.89 2.99
N LEU A 30 -0.12 1.89 2.29
CA LEU A 30 -0.89 0.80 1.68
C LEU A 30 -0.43 -0.54 2.25
N LEU A 31 -1.38 -1.44 2.49
CA LEU A 31 -1.12 -2.85 2.71
C LEU A 31 -1.24 -3.59 1.38
N GLN A 32 -0.16 -4.23 0.97
CA GLN A 32 -0.05 -5.05 -0.23
C GLN A 32 0.38 -6.47 0.11
N LYS A 33 0.35 -7.36 -0.87
CA LYS A 33 0.93 -8.70 -0.76
C LYS A 33 2.09 -8.85 -1.74
N ASP A 34 3.18 -9.45 -1.28
CA ASP A 34 4.29 -9.84 -2.15
C ASP A 34 3.95 -11.07 -3.01
N ARG A 35 4.93 -11.55 -3.78
CA ARG A 35 4.78 -12.73 -4.64
C ARG A 35 4.45 -14.03 -3.88
N SER A 36 4.78 -14.10 -2.59
CA SER A 36 4.45 -15.22 -1.70
C SER A 36 3.14 -15.03 -0.93
N GLY A 37 2.42 -13.93 -1.18
CA GLY A 37 1.17 -13.62 -0.49
C GLY A 37 1.34 -13.01 0.91
N GLN A 38 2.58 -12.71 1.32
CA GLN A 38 2.89 -12.16 2.63
C GLN A 38 2.66 -10.64 2.66
N PRO A 39 2.18 -10.08 3.78
CA PRO A 39 1.85 -8.66 3.90
C PRO A 39 3.08 -7.76 3.78
N VAL A 40 2.92 -6.63 3.11
CA VAL A 40 3.92 -5.56 2.98
C VAL A 40 3.23 -4.22 3.16
N HIS A 41 3.73 -3.42 4.08
CA HIS A 41 3.39 -2.00 4.17
C HIS A 41 4.24 -1.19 3.21
N VAL A 42 3.59 -0.40 2.38
CA VAL A 42 4.21 0.36 1.30
C VAL A 42 3.73 1.80 1.38
N VAL A 43 4.65 2.75 1.50
CA VAL A 43 4.32 4.17 1.43
C VAL A 43 4.62 4.68 0.03
N TRP A 44 3.59 5.16 -0.65
CA TRP A 44 3.71 5.91 -1.89
C TRP A 44 3.45 7.38 -1.64
N GLY A 45 4.19 8.26 -2.32
CA GLY A 45 3.96 9.70 -2.26
C GLY A 45 4.17 10.39 -3.59
N ILE A 46 3.56 11.56 -3.77
CA ILE A 46 3.86 12.46 -4.88
C ILE A 46 4.65 13.64 -4.29
N PRO A 47 5.85 13.95 -4.80
CA PRO A 47 6.64 15.07 -4.29
C PRO A 47 5.87 16.39 -4.37
N LYS A 48 6.02 17.24 -3.34
CA LYS A 48 5.40 18.55 -3.28
C LYS A 48 5.65 19.37 -4.55
N GLY A 49 4.60 20.00 -5.07
CA GLY A 49 4.65 20.83 -6.27
C GLY A 49 4.50 20.06 -7.58
N TYR A 50 4.37 18.73 -7.51
CA TYR A 50 4.16 17.88 -8.68
C TYR A 50 2.83 17.14 -8.59
N GLY A 51 2.27 16.76 -9.73
CA GLY A 51 1.16 15.80 -9.82
C GLY A 51 1.59 14.37 -10.13
N LYS A 52 2.88 14.17 -10.45
CA LYS A 52 3.51 12.90 -10.83
C LYS A 52 5.04 13.05 -10.89
N PRO A 53 5.82 11.95 -10.82
CA PRO A 53 5.39 10.58 -10.59
C PRO A 53 5.03 10.32 -9.13
N ALA A 54 4.27 9.25 -8.89
CA ALA A 54 4.24 8.63 -7.57
C ALA A 54 5.57 7.91 -7.35
N VAL A 55 6.18 8.11 -6.17
CA VAL A 55 7.45 7.51 -5.78
C VAL A 55 7.25 6.59 -4.59
N LEU A 56 7.96 5.45 -4.60
CA LEU A 56 8.01 4.54 -3.47
C LEU A 56 8.92 5.15 -2.41
N VAL A 57 8.35 5.52 -1.26
CA VAL A 57 9.08 6.12 -0.14
C VAL A 57 9.74 5.04 0.70
N THR A 58 8.97 4.01 1.08
CA THR A 58 9.47 2.85 1.84
C THR A 58 8.57 1.64 1.65
N ALA A 59 9.13 0.44 1.82
CA ALA A 59 8.40 -0.81 1.92
C ALA A 59 8.96 -1.65 3.08
N TYR A 60 8.09 -2.15 3.96
CA TYR A 60 8.50 -2.93 5.14
C TYR A 60 7.45 -3.99 5.51
N ARG A 61 7.84 -4.97 6.33
CA ARG A 61 6.88 -5.93 6.92
C ARG A 61 6.21 -5.32 8.13
N PRO A 62 4.87 -5.29 8.21
CA PRO A 62 4.21 -4.81 9.42
C PRO A 62 4.62 -5.71 10.59
N ASP A 63 4.97 -5.06 11.70
CA ASP A 63 5.38 -5.71 12.93
C ASP A 63 4.12 -6.14 13.70
N PRO A 64 3.91 -7.46 13.95
CA PRO A 64 2.72 -7.94 14.64
C PRO A 64 2.61 -7.48 16.10
N GLU A 65 3.69 -6.95 16.71
CA GLU A 65 3.61 -6.34 18.04
C GLU A 65 3.04 -4.91 17.99
N ARG A 66 3.01 -4.28 16.82
CA ARG A 66 2.61 -2.86 16.62
C ARG A 66 1.32 -2.70 15.85
N TRP A 67 0.82 -3.77 15.25
CA TRP A 67 -0.32 -3.76 14.34
C TRP A 67 -1.27 -4.88 14.72
N ASP A 68 -2.56 -4.69 14.45
CA ASP A 68 -3.55 -5.74 14.59
C ASP A 68 -3.33 -6.88 13.58
N GLU A 69 -4.08 -7.98 13.74
CA GLU A 69 -3.95 -9.17 12.88
C GLU A 69 -4.25 -8.87 11.40
N SER A 70 -5.04 -7.82 11.13
CA SER A 70 -5.33 -7.38 9.77
C SER A 70 -4.22 -6.54 9.15
N PHE A 71 -3.27 -6.06 9.96
CA PHE A 71 -2.26 -5.06 9.61
C PHE A 71 -2.87 -3.77 9.06
N LEU A 72 -4.08 -3.39 9.49
CA LEU A 72 -4.75 -2.16 9.06
C LEU A 72 -4.87 -1.13 10.18
N GLN A 73 -4.71 -1.54 11.43
CA GLN A 73 -4.78 -0.65 12.59
C GLN A 73 -3.55 -0.83 13.47
N ARG A 74 -2.95 0.30 13.85
CA ARG A 74 -1.83 0.32 14.79
C ARG A 74 -2.36 0.19 16.21
N GLN A 75 -1.69 -0.62 17.04
CA GLN A 75 -1.96 -0.71 18.48
C GLN A 75 -1.21 0.36 19.27
#